data_AF-A0A1V4QQB7-F1
#
_entry.id   AF-A0A1V4QQB7-F1
#
_cell.length_a   1.000
_cell.length_b   1.000
_cell.length_c   1.000
_cell.angle_alpha   90.00
_cell.angle_beta   90.00
_cell.angle_gamma   90.00
#
_symmetry.space_group_name_H-M   'P 1'
#
loop_
_entity.id
_entity.type
_entity.pdbx_description
1 polymer ?
#
loop_
_entity_poly.entity_id
_entity_poly.type
_entity_poly.pdbx_seq_one_letter_code
_entity_poly.pdbx_strand_id
1 'polypeptide(L)' 'MLVINMGGTSTKLAIYSGGEVVHEEQLRFTPPSPVKQVQEELRPRLAQVRAFLDSVGVNLDKFSAIMARGG' A
#
# COMPACT_ATOMS: atom_id res chain seq x y z
N MET A 1 4.19 -11.83 4.03
CA MET A 1 2.89 -11.46 3.44
C MET A 1 2.75 -9.94 3.48
N LEU A 2 2.22 -9.32 2.43
CA LEU A 2 1.88 -7.89 2.40
C LEU A 2 0.36 -7.71 2.57
N VAL A 3 -0.07 -6.80 3.44
CA VAL A 3 -1.47 -6.43 3.62
C VAL A 3 -1.66 -4.97 3.24
N ILE A 4 -2.63 -4.70 2.37
CA ILE A 4 -2.97 -3.37 1.85
C ILE A 4 -4.42 -3.03 2.23
N ASN A 5 -4.60 -2.01 3.05
CA ASN A 5 -5.92 -1.52 3.42
C ASN A 5 -6.10 -0.07 2.93
N MET A 6 -6.74 0.06 1.78
CA MET A 6 -7.02 1.35 1.16
C MET A 6 -8.29 1.97 1.77
N GLY A 7 -8.18 3.25 2.13
CA GLY A 7 -9.29 4.13 2.47
C GLY A 7 -9.29 5.38 1.58
N GLY A 8 -10.30 6.24 1.76
CA GLY A 8 -10.48 7.44 0.94
C GLY A 8 -9.29 8.40 0.97
N THR A 9 -8.65 8.58 2.13
CA THR A 9 -7.54 9.55 2.30
C THR A 9 -6.24 8.93 2.82
N SER A 10 -6.22 7.61 2.98
CA SER A 10 -5.05 6.89 3.48
C SER A 10 -4.96 5.48 2.92
N THR A 11 -3.76 4.92 2.98
CA THR A 11 -3.50 3.51 2.72
C THR A 11 -2.69 2.98 3.89
N LYS A 12 -3.25 2.04 4.65
CA LYS A 12 -2.51 1.34 5.70
C LYS A 12 -1.82 0.13 5.09
N LEU A 13 -0.54 -0.04 5.38
CA LEU A 13 0.31 -1.13 4.90
C LEU A 13 0.90 -1.87 6.08
N ALA A 14 0.94 -3.19 5.99
CA ALA A 14 1.63 -4.02 6.95
C ALA A 14 2.35 -5.19 6.25
N ILE A 15 3.58 -5.45 6.67
CA ILE A 15 4.38 -6.60 6.25
C ILE A 15 4.46 -7.58 7.40
N TYR A 16 4.03 -8.82 7.13
CA TYR A 16 4.07 -9.93 8.07
C TYR A 16 5.14 -10.94 7.68
N SER A 17 5.84 -11.47 8.68
CA SER A 17 6.69 -12.64 8.56
C SER A 17 6.19 -13.71 9.53
N GLY A 18 5.58 -14.77 9.01
CA GLY A 18 4.79 -15.69 9.82
C GLY A 18 3.59 -14.98 10.44
N GLY A 19 3.49 -15.02 11.78
CA GLY A 19 2.42 -14.35 12.55
C GLY A 19 2.77 -12.94 13.04
N GLU A 20 4.01 -12.49 12.85
CA GLU A 20 4.51 -11.23 13.42
C GLU A 20 4.50 -10.10 12.39
N VAL A 21 4.17 -8.90 12.85
CA VAL A 21 4.28 -7.65 12.06
C VAL A 21 5.73 -7.18 12.10
N VAL A 22 6.35 -7.07 10.92
CA VAL A 22 7.74 -6.60 10.78
C VAL A 22 7.78 -5.12 10.42
N HIS A 23 6.82 -4.65 9.61
CA HIS A 23 6.65 -3.24 9.28
C HIS A 23 5.17 -2.89 9.23
N GLU A 24 4.82 -1.72 9.74
CA GLU A 24 3.49 -1.15 9.63
C GLU A 24 3.60 0.36 9.38
N GLU A 25 2.84 0.86 8.40
CA GLU A 25 2.81 2.28 8.10
C GLU A 25 1.43 2.72 7.60
N GLN A 26 1.05 3.95 7.94
CA GLN A 26 -0.12 4.60 7.39
C GLN A 26 0.30 5.73 6.45
N LEU A 27 0.19 5.46 5.15
CA LEU A 27 0.46 6.46 4.12
C LEU A 27 -0.75 7.40 3.99
N ARG A 28 -0.50 8.71 4.14
CA ARG A 28 -1.50 9.73 3.80
C ARG A 28 -1.54 9.92 2.28
N PHE A 29 -2.75 10.04 1.73
CA PHE A 29 -2.95 10.27 0.32
C PHE A 29 -3.67 11.59 0.08
N THR A 30 -3.01 12.46 -0.68
CA THR A 30 -3.60 13.67 -1.22
C THR A 30 -3.57 13.55 -2.74
N PRO A 31 -4.72 13.56 -3.43
CA PRO A 31 -4.75 13.50 -4.89
C PRO A 31 -3.94 14.66 -5.50
N PRO A 32 -3.05 14.41 -6.47
CA PRO A 32 -2.18 15.46 -7.04
C PRO A 32 -2.92 16.46 -7.95
N SER A 33 -4.14 16.14 -8.36
CA SER A 33 -5.03 16.95 -9.20
C SER A 33 -6.48 16.61 -8.82
N PRO A 34 -7.47 17.48 -9.06
CA PRO A 34 -8.87 17.08 -9.00
C PRO A 34 -9.09 15.84 -9.89
N VAL A 35 -9.27 14.71 -9.22
CA VAL A 35 -9.60 13.43 -9.84
C VAL A 35 -11.09 13.41 -10.16
N LYS A 36 -11.43 13.08 -11.40
CA LYS A 36 -12.83 12.97 -11.83
C LYS A 36 -13.43 11.62 -11.46
N GLN A 37 -12.58 10.60 -11.34
CA GLN A 37 -12.97 9.24 -11.00
C GLN A 37 -11.92 8.60 -10.07
N VAL A 38 -12.37 7.74 -9.16
CA VAL A 38 -11.48 7.11 -8.16
C VAL A 38 -10.40 6.23 -8.79
N GLN A 39 -10.66 5.66 -9.98
CA GLN A 39 -9.68 4.85 -10.71
C GLN A 39 -8.43 5.64 -11.13
N GLU A 40 -8.56 6.97 -11.26
CA GLU A 40 -7.43 7.86 -11.56
C GLU A 40 -6.41 7.90 -10.41
N GLU A 41 -6.84 7.57 -9.19
CA GLU A 41 -5.96 7.48 -8.02
C GLU A 41 -5.07 6.23 -8.02
N LEU A 42 -5.32 5.24 -8.89
CA LEU A 42 -4.61 3.97 -8.89
C LEU A 42 -3.09 4.16 -9.04
N ARG A 43 -2.68 4.93 -10.06
CA ARG A 43 -1.25 5.16 -10.35
C ARG A 43 -0.51 5.85 -9.18
N PRO A 44 -0.98 7.00 -8.66
CA PRO A 44 -0.27 7.66 -7.56
C PRO A 44 -0.32 6.85 -6.25
N ARG A 45 -1.39 6.09 -5.98
CA ARG A 45 -1.44 5.18 -4.82
C ARG A 45 -0.47 4.01 -4.97
N LEU A 46 -0.36 3.41 -6.15
CA LEU A 46 0.61 2.34 -6.42
C LEU A 46 2.04 2.86 -6.25
N ALA A 47 2.33 4.07 -6.72
CA ALA A 47 3.63 4.72 -6.55
C ALA A 47 3.98 4.90 -5.06
N GLN A 48 3.02 5.33 -4.23
CA GLN A 48 3.23 5.44 -2.77
C GLN A 48 3.53 4.07 -2.12
N VAL A 49 2.77 3.03 -2.48
CA VAL A 49 3.02 1.67 -1.96
C VAL A 49 4.40 1.16 -2.40
N ARG A 50 4.80 1.44 -3.64
CA ARG A 50 6.14 1.05 -4.13
C ARG A 50 7.25 1.78 -3.38
N ALA A 51 7.09 3.08 -3.16
CA ALA A 51 8.04 3.88 -2.39
C ALA A 51 8.20 3.37 -0.95
N PHE A 52 7.10 2.93 -0.31
CA PHE A 52 7.16 2.26 0.99
C PHE A 52 7.96 0.96 0.94
N LEU A 53 7.69 0.09 -0.04
CA LEU A 53 8.42 -1.17 -0.18
C LEU A 53 9.91 -0.96 -0.43
N ASP A 54 10.25 0.02 -1.28
CA ASP A 54 11.63 0.39 -1.56
C ASP A 54 12.31 0.99 -0.30
N SER A 55 11.60 1.78 0.52
CA SER A 55 12.17 2.38 1.74
C SER A 55 12.49 1.35 2.83
N VAL A 56 11.74 0.24 2.89
CA VAL A 56 12.02 -0.88 3.81
C VAL A 56 12.89 -1.97 3.16
N GLY A 57 13.34 -1.78 1.92
CA GLY A 57 14.24 -2.71 1.22
C GLY A 57 13.61 -4.05 0.85
N VAL A 58 12.29 -4.10 0.66
CA VAL A 58 11.57 -5.35 0.36
C VAL A 58 11.06 -5.35 -1.08
N ASN A 59 11.37 -6.43 -1.81
CA ASN A 59 10.86 -6.63 -3.17
C ASN A 59 9.58 -7.48 -3.17
N LEU A 60 8.69 -7.23 -4.14
CA LEU A 60 7.39 -7.89 -4.29
C LEU A 60 7.52 -9.41 -4.45
N ASP A 61 8.60 -9.88 -5.09
CA ASP A 61 8.91 -11.30 -5.31
C ASP A 61 9.18 -12.08 -4.01
N LYS A 62 9.39 -11.39 -2.88
CA LYS A 62 9.61 -12.01 -1.56
C LYS A 62 8.31 -12.33 -0.83
N PHE A 63 7.17 -11.82 -1.27
CA PHE A 63 5.90 -12.09 -0.62
C PHE A 63 5.26 -13.37 -1.16
N SER A 64 4.96 -14.32 -0.27
CA SER A 64 4.15 -15.49 -0.61
C SER A 64 2.70 -15.14 -0.95
N ALA A 65 2.22 -13.98 -0.49
CA ALA A 65 0.86 -13.48 -0.73
C ALA A 65 0.78 -11.96 -0.52
N ILE A 66 -0.13 -11.33 -1.26
CA ILE A 66 -0.57 -9.95 -1.10
C ILE A 66 -2.07 -9.99 -0.83
N MET A 67 -2.50 -9.42 0.29
CA MET A 67 -3.92 -9.30 0.65
C MET A 67 -4.34 -7.85 0.59
N ALA A 68 -5.55 -7.60 0.10
CA ALA A 68 -6.13 -6.26 0.05
C ALA A 68 -7.51 -6.24 0.73
N ARG A 69 -7.88 -5.09 1.29
CA ARG A 69 -9.26 -4.85 1.73
C ARG A 69 -10.20 -4.99 0.51
N GLY A 70 -11.25 -5.78 0.66
CA GLY A 70 -12.32 -5.89 -0.34
C GLY A 70 -13.02 -4.55 -0.56
N GLY A 71 -13.42 -4.31 -1.81
CA GLY A 71 -14.09 -3.08 -2.26
C GLY A 71 -15.10 -3.38 -3.35
#